data_AF-A0A7X7SES9-F1
#
_entry.id   AF-A0A7X7SES9-F1
#
_cell.length_a   1.000
_cell.length_b   1.000
_cell.length_c   1.000
_cell.angle_alpha   90.00
_cell.angle_beta   90.00
_cell.angle_gamma   90.00
#
_symmetry.space_group_name_H-M   'P 1'
#
loop_
_entity.id
_entity.type
_entity.pdbx_description
1 polymer ?
#
loop_
_entity_poly.entity_id
_entity_poly.type
_entity_poly.pdbx_seq_one_letter_code
_entity_poly.pdbx_strand_id
1 'polypeptide(L)'
;RRLDLCVADDRSADFDAHFRDSHMDSDGVETIVHEYTVTGSVDTSTRTITAVTADVRVLPWQECPGAIASAQRVQGFSLTELRGRIRGEFVGTSTCTHLNDTLRAIGDLDALFDLRSGLDDV
;
A
#
# COMPACT_ATOMS: atom_id res chain seq x y z
N ARG A 1 -3.96 -6.78 7.90
CA ARG A 1 -3.25 -6.28 6.69
C ARG A 1 -2.50 -7.43 6.03
N ARG A 2 -2.44 -7.45 4.70
CA ARG A 2 -1.71 -8.42 3.88
C ARG A 2 -0.91 -7.65 2.83
N LEU A 3 0.27 -8.14 2.48
CA LEU A 3 1.07 -7.66 1.36
C LEU A 3 1.61 -8.88 0.63
N ASP A 4 1.26 -9.01 -0.64
CA ASP A 4 1.70 -10.09 -1.52
C ASP A 4 2.61 -9.50 -2.60
N LEU A 5 3.77 -10.14 -2.80
CA LEU A 5 4.60 -9.96 -3.99
C LEU A 5 4.16 -11.00 -5.01
N CYS A 6 3.57 -10.55 -6.11
CA CYS A 6 3.09 -11.40 -7.19
C CYS A 6 4.21 -11.72 -8.18
N VAL A 7 3.85 -12.47 -9.24
CA VAL A 7 4.76 -12.90 -10.31
C VAL A 7 5.63 -11.74 -10.77
N ALA A 8 6.93 -11.96 -10.80
CA ALA A 8 7.85 -11.03 -11.41
C ALA A 8 8.42 -11.65 -12.68
N ASP A 9 8.61 -10.80 -13.68
CA ASP A 9 9.67 -11.01 -14.65
C ASP A 9 10.91 -10.21 -14.24
N ASP A 10 11.98 -10.30 -15.02
CA ASP A 10 13.26 -9.64 -14.70
C ASP A 10 13.16 -8.11 -14.57
N ARG A 11 12.09 -7.47 -15.05
CA ARG A 11 11.96 -6.01 -15.13
C ARG A 11 10.77 -5.45 -14.37
N SER A 12 9.76 -6.25 -14.06
CA SER A 12 8.56 -5.83 -13.37
C SER A 12 8.05 -6.91 -12.43
N ALA A 13 7.60 -6.49 -11.26
CA ALA A 13 6.83 -7.35 -10.37
C ALA A 13 5.58 -6.63 -9.90
N ASP A 14 4.46 -7.36 -9.90
CA ASP A 14 3.21 -6.85 -9.36
C ASP A 14 3.13 -7.08 -7.85
N PHE A 15 2.33 -6.26 -7.19
CA PHE A 15 2.00 -6.43 -5.78
C PHE A 15 0.52 -6.20 -5.51
N ASP A 16 0.04 -6.81 -4.43
CA ASP A 16 -1.29 -6.59 -3.87
C ASP A 16 -1.18 -6.37 -2.36
N ALA A 17 -1.71 -5.26 -1.87
CA ALA A 17 -1.82 -4.97 -0.46
C ALA A 17 -3.29 -4.84 -0.06
N HIS A 18 -3.72 -5.65 0.90
CA HIS A 18 -5.07 -5.55 1.46
C HIS A 18 -5.04 -4.99 2.88
N PHE A 19 -5.89 -4.01 3.11
CA PHE A 19 -6.12 -3.40 4.40
C PHE A 19 -7.61 -3.43 4.74
N ARG A 20 -7.92 -3.90 5.94
CA ARG A 20 -9.23 -3.75 6.57
C ARG A 20 -9.04 -3.35 8.02
N ASP A 21 -9.77 -2.33 8.42
CA ASP A 21 -9.92 -1.89 9.80
C ASP A 21 -11.40 -1.94 10.18
N SER A 22 -11.68 -2.35 11.40
CA SER A 22 -13.03 -2.45 11.93
C SER A 22 -13.11 -2.00 13.38
N HIS A 23 -14.29 -1.56 13.78
CA HIS A 23 -14.61 -1.09 15.12
C HIS A 23 -15.78 -1.92 15.65
N MET A 24 -15.70 -2.32 16.91
CA MET A 24 -16.81 -2.93 17.64
C MET A 24 -17.40 -1.88 18.59
N ASP A 25 -18.70 -1.64 18.49
CA ASP A 25 -19.41 -0.71 19.39
C ASP A 25 -19.73 -1.32 20.76
N SER A 26 -20.39 -0.55 21.63
CA SER A 26 -20.77 -1.00 22.97
C SER A 26 -21.79 -2.14 23.00
N ASP A 27 -22.53 -2.34 21.90
CA ASP A 27 -23.53 -3.40 21.77
C ASP A 27 -22.93 -4.67 21.14
N GLY A 28 -21.63 -4.66 20.84
CA GLY A 28 -20.90 -5.78 20.26
C GLY A 28 -21.02 -5.89 18.74
N VAL A 29 -21.52 -4.85 18.07
CA VAL A 29 -21.66 -4.85 16.61
C VAL A 29 -20.35 -4.42 15.95
N GLU A 30 -19.77 -5.30 15.13
CA GLU A 30 -18.59 -4.97 14.32
C GLU A 30 -19.01 -4.20 13.06
N THR A 31 -18.39 -3.04 12.85
CA THR A 31 -18.52 -2.22 11.65
C THR A 31 -17.15 -2.04 11.00
N ILE A 32 -17.08 -2.26 9.69
CA ILE A 32 -15.86 -1.99 8.92
C ILE A 32 -15.69 -0.46 8.81
N VAL A 33 -14.55 0.04 9.25
CA VAL A 33 -14.22 1.47 9.24
C VAL A 33 -13.50 1.84 7.95
N HIS A 34 -12.57 1.02 7.49
CA HIS A 34 -11.87 1.24 6.23
C HIS A 34 -11.54 -0.09 5.58
N GLU A 35 -11.71 -0.16 4.26
CA GLU A 35 -11.22 -1.30 3.50
C GLU A 35 -10.70 -0.87 2.13
N TYR A 36 -9.45 -1.25 1.86
CA TYR A 36 -8.71 -0.94 0.65
C TYR A 36 -8.03 -2.19 0.09
N THR A 37 -7.99 -2.26 -1.23
CA THR A 37 -6.99 -3.03 -1.96
C THR A 37 -6.09 -2.04 -2.69
N VAL A 38 -4.79 -2.08 -2.44
CA VAL A 38 -3.80 -1.29 -3.18
C VAL A 38 -3.02 -2.25 -4.06
N THR A 39 -3.13 -2.08 -5.36
CA THR A 39 -2.40 -2.86 -6.36
C THR A 39 -1.40 -1.98 -7.08
N GLY A 40 -0.36 -2.59 -7.64
CA GLY A 40 0.61 -1.85 -8.43
C GLY A 40 1.74 -2.73 -8.94
N SER A 41 2.73 -2.07 -9.52
CA SER A 41 3.90 -2.71 -10.11
C SER A 41 5.17 -1.98 -9.67
N VAL A 42 6.27 -2.73 -9.59
CA VAL A 42 7.61 -2.27 -9.22
C VAL A 42 8.58 -2.61 -10.33
N ASP A 43 9.38 -1.64 -10.76
CA ASP A 43 10.60 -1.89 -11.52
C ASP A 43 11.60 -2.62 -10.61
N THR A 44 11.89 -3.87 -10.94
CA THR A 44 12.70 -4.78 -10.11
C THR A 44 14.17 -4.36 -10.04
N SER A 45 14.69 -3.68 -11.08
CA SER A 45 16.09 -3.28 -11.18
C SER A 45 16.41 -2.07 -10.30
N THR A 46 15.44 -1.17 -10.14
CA THR A 46 15.58 0.07 -9.36
C THR A 46 14.79 0.05 -8.05
N ARG A 47 13.98 -1.00 -7.81
CA ARG A 47 13.03 -1.07 -6.70
C ARG A 47 12.08 0.14 -6.68
N THR A 48 11.61 0.57 -7.85
CA THR A 48 10.80 1.80 -8.00
C THR A 48 9.34 1.47 -8.30
N ILE A 49 8.39 2.12 -7.62
CA ILE A 49 6.96 1.99 -7.94
C ILE A 49 6.69 2.57 -9.34
N THR A 50 6.23 1.74 -10.28
CA THR A 50 5.92 2.16 -11.65
C THR A 50 4.43 2.41 -11.87
N ALA A 51 3.57 1.74 -11.10
CA ALA A 51 2.12 1.93 -11.10
C ALA A 51 1.56 1.68 -9.70
N VAL A 52 0.49 2.39 -9.34
CA VAL A 52 -0.23 2.18 -8.08
C VAL A 52 -1.69 2.64 -8.22
N THR A 53 -2.61 1.80 -7.77
CA THR A 53 -4.05 2.08 -7.70
C THR A 53 -4.56 1.67 -6.33
N ALA A 54 -5.41 2.50 -5.73
CA ALA A 54 -6.11 2.19 -4.50
C ALA A 54 -7.61 1.99 -4.79
N ASP A 55 -8.05 0.75 -4.76
CA ASP A 55 -9.45 0.38 -4.85
C ASP A 55 -10.09 0.37 -3.47
N VAL A 56 -11.20 1.06 -3.37
CA VAL A 56 -11.91 1.25 -2.12
C VAL A 56 -13.11 0.34 -2.04
N ARG A 57 -13.27 -0.33 -0.89
CA ARG A 57 -14.48 -1.10 -0.57
C ARG A 57 -15.34 -0.40 0.48
N VAL A 58 -14.74 0.19 1.51
CA VAL A 58 -15.47 0.84 2.62
C VAL A 58 -14.82 2.19 2.97
N LEU A 59 -15.61 3.27 2.89
CA LEU A 59 -15.31 4.62 3.37
C LEU A 59 -16.54 5.24 4.05
N PRO A 60 -16.63 5.22 5.39
CA PRO A 60 -17.80 5.69 6.10
C PRO A 60 -17.87 7.22 6.22
N TRP A 61 -16.74 7.93 6.09
CA TRP A 61 -16.65 9.39 6.30
C TRP A 61 -16.60 10.16 4.99
N GLN A 62 -17.24 11.34 4.97
CA GLN A 62 -17.44 12.17 3.78
C GLN A 62 -16.15 12.73 3.21
N GLU A 63 -15.14 12.91 4.04
CA GLU A 63 -13.83 13.44 3.70
C GLU A 63 -12.94 12.37 3.05
N CYS A 64 -13.20 11.09 3.33
CA CYS A 64 -12.34 9.98 2.92
C CYS A 64 -12.16 9.81 1.40
N PRO A 65 -13.19 10.01 0.54
CA PRO A 65 -13.01 9.89 -0.92
C PRO A 65 -11.92 10.81 -1.47
N GLY A 66 -11.70 11.99 -0.88
CA GLY A 66 -10.69 12.94 -1.31
C GLY A 66 -9.25 12.47 -1.10
N ALA A 67 -9.04 11.52 -0.17
CA ALA A 67 -7.71 11.01 0.16
C ALA A 67 -7.22 9.89 -0.78
N ILE A 68 -8.12 9.20 -1.50
CA ILE A 68 -7.77 8.01 -2.30
C ILE A 68 -6.73 8.34 -3.37
N ALA A 69 -6.90 9.47 -4.05
CA ALA A 69 -6.00 9.92 -5.10
C ALA A 69 -4.56 10.16 -4.61
N SER A 70 -4.34 10.27 -3.28
CA SER A 70 -2.99 10.39 -2.74
C SER A 70 -2.13 9.15 -2.98
N ALA A 71 -2.72 7.97 -3.20
CA ALA A 71 -1.96 6.76 -3.53
C ALA A 71 -1.06 6.96 -4.76
N GLN A 72 -1.55 7.62 -5.81
CA GLN A 72 -0.78 7.87 -7.04
C GLN A 72 0.49 8.69 -6.83
N ARG A 73 0.58 9.44 -5.73
CA ARG A 73 1.76 10.28 -5.42
C ARG A 73 3.02 9.47 -5.12
N VAL A 74 2.90 8.17 -4.78
CA VAL A 74 4.07 7.31 -4.54
C VAL A 74 4.68 6.76 -5.83
N GLN A 75 4.04 6.94 -6.98
CA GLN A 75 4.60 6.53 -8.26
C GLN A 75 5.94 7.25 -8.50
N GLY A 76 6.97 6.49 -8.86
CA GLY A 76 8.34 6.97 -9.00
C GLY A 76 9.15 7.00 -7.71
N PHE A 77 8.58 6.63 -6.55
CA PHE A 77 9.36 6.47 -5.32
C PHE A 77 10.02 5.09 -5.34
N SER A 78 11.24 5.00 -4.81
CA SER A 78 11.83 3.72 -4.47
C SER A 78 11.16 3.14 -3.21
N LEU A 79 11.17 1.82 -3.07
CA LEU A 79 10.57 1.13 -1.92
C LEU A 79 11.15 1.61 -0.58
N THR A 80 12.46 1.90 -0.54
CA THR A 80 13.15 2.38 0.67
C THR A 80 12.75 3.80 1.07
N GLU A 81 12.33 4.63 0.11
CA GLU A 81 11.90 6.01 0.37
C GLU A 81 10.49 6.10 0.95
N LEU A 82 9.62 5.12 0.68
CA LEU A 82 8.19 5.16 1.02
C LEU A 82 7.96 5.54 2.49
N ARG A 83 8.65 4.87 3.42
CA ARG A 83 8.48 5.10 4.86
C ARG A 83 8.82 6.54 5.28
N GLY A 84 9.91 7.09 4.74
CA GLY A 84 10.39 8.43 5.08
C GLY A 84 9.55 9.52 4.41
N ARG A 85 9.34 9.41 3.10
CA ARG A 85 8.63 10.40 2.30
C ARG A 85 7.16 10.49 2.68
N ILE A 86 6.47 9.36 2.85
CA ILE A 86 5.06 9.38 3.26
C ILE A 86 4.89 10.05 4.63
N ARG A 87 5.79 9.77 5.58
CA ARG A 87 5.76 10.40 6.90
C ARG A 87 5.90 11.93 6.84
N GLY A 88 6.71 12.45 5.90
CA GLY A 88 6.97 13.89 5.77
C GLY A 88 6.00 14.63 4.84
N GLU A 89 5.52 13.97 3.78
CA GLU A 89 4.84 14.62 2.65
C GLU A 89 3.32 14.35 2.63
N PHE A 90 2.84 13.26 3.23
CA PHE A 90 1.44 12.85 3.14
C PHE A 90 0.63 13.37 4.33
N VAL A 91 0.59 14.70 4.47
CA VAL A 91 -0.05 15.40 5.58
C VAL A 91 -1.29 16.16 5.15
N GLY A 92 -2.16 16.47 6.11
CA GLY A 92 -3.38 17.25 5.89
C GLY A 92 -4.54 16.43 5.31
N THR A 93 -5.56 17.14 4.85
CA THR A 93 -6.86 16.55 4.45
C THR A 93 -6.85 15.89 3.07
N SER A 94 -5.76 16.04 2.31
CA SER A 94 -5.62 15.43 0.99
C SER A 94 -5.15 13.96 1.04
N THR A 95 -4.92 13.44 2.24
CA THR A 95 -4.45 12.07 2.52
C THR A 95 -5.25 11.51 3.69
N CYS A 96 -5.12 10.21 3.98
CA CYS A 96 -5.67 9.63 5.20
C CYS A 96 -4.63 8.73 5.87
N THR A 97 -4.63 8.71 7.19
CA THR A 97 -3.65 7.93 7.96
C THR A 97 -3.68 6.45 7.60
N HIS A 98 -4.85 5.85 7.40
CA HIS A 98 -4.97 4.43 7.04
C HIS A 98 -4.37 4.08 5.68
N LEU A 99 -4.61 4.90 4.64
CA LEU A 99 -3.99 4.71 3.34
C LEU A 99 -2.49 4.99 3.42
N ASN A 100 -2.06 6.03 4.13
CA ASN A 100 -0.64 6.34 4.35
C ASN A 100 0.09 5.15 5.01
N ASP A 101 -0.51 4.52 6.02
CA ASP A 101 0.04 3.35 6.69
C ASP A 101 0.16 2.16 5.75
N THR A 102 -0.86 1.95 4.90
CA THR A 102 -0.86 0.91 3.87
C THR A 102 0.25 1.15 2.85
N LEU A 103 0.39 2.37 2.34
CA LEU A 103 1.44 2.75 1.39
C LEU A 103 2.85 2.65 2.00
N ARG A 104 3.01 2.95 3.30
CA ARG A 104 4.29 2.74 4.00
C ARG A 104 4.64 1.26 4.13
N ALA A 105 3.65 0.39 4.30
CA ALA A 105 3.86 -1.05 4.38
C ALA A 105 4.30 -1.66 3.03
N ILE A 106 3.93 -1.06 1.89
CA ILE A 106 4.41 -1.49 0.56
C ILE A 106 5.95 -1.44 0.47
N GLY A 107 6.61 -0.58 1.25
CA GLY A 107 8.09 -0.57 1.32
C GLY A 107 8.69 -1.90 1.79
N ASP A 108 7.92 -2.75 2.48
CA ASP A 108 8.37 -4.08 2.91
C ASP A 108 8.48 -5.08 1.73
N LEU A 109 8.04 -4.71 0.52
CA LEU A 109 8.31 -5.48 -0.70
C LEU A 109 9.82 -5.67 -0.94
N ASP A 110 10.66 -4.74 -0.48
CA ASP A 110 12.12 -4.84 -0.66
C ASP A 110 12.67 -6.11 0.01
N ALA A 111 12.22 -6.37 1.24
CA ALA A 111 12.56 -7.60 1.96
C ALA A 111 11.93 -8.86 1.32
N LEU A 112 10.72 -8.75 0.76
CA LEU A 112 10.07 -9.88 0.07
C LEU A 112 10.81 -10.26 -1.22
N PHE A 113 11.36 -9.29 -1.94
CA PHE A 113 12.19 -9.58 -3.10
C PHE A 113 13.48 -10.28 -2.71
N ASP A 114 14.17 -9.84 -1.67
CA ASP A 114 15.40 -10.47 -1.19
C ASP A 114 15.15 -11.93 -0.77
N LEU A 115 14.04 -12.16 -0.07
CA LEU A 115 13.61 -13.51 0.31
C LEU A 115 13.33 -14.38 -0.91
N ARG A 116 12.69 -13.84 -1.96
CA ARG A 116 12.40 -14.61 -3.17
C ARG A 116 13.66 -14.94 -3.97
N SER A 117 14.58 -13.99 -4.14
CA SER A 117 15.86 -14.25 -4.81
C SER A 117 16.62 -15.39 -4.14
N GLY A 118 16.60 -15.46 -2.80
CA GLY A 118 17.18 -16.58 -2.07
C GLY A 118 16.45 -17.93 -2.23
N LEU A 119 15.21 -17.95 -2.72
CA LEU A 119 14.49 -19.19 -3.08
C LEU A 119 14.83 -19.67 -4.49
N ASP A 120 15.15 -18.76 -5.41
CA ASP A 120 15.53 -19.10 -6.80
C ASP A 120 16.97 -19.66 -6.88
N ASP A 121 17.81 -19.37 -5.87
CA ASP A 121 19.19 -19.83 -5.74
C ASP A 121 19.36 -21.25 -5.15
N VAL A 122 18.28 -21.95 -4.83
CA VAL A 122 18.25 -23.29 -4.18
C VAL A 122 17.78 -24.38 -5.13
#